data_AF-A0A438IUC2-F1
#
_entry.id   AF-A0A438IUC2-F1
#
_cell.length_a   1.000
_cell.length_b   1.000
_cell.length_c   1.000
_cell.angle_alpha   90.00
_cell.angle_beta   90.00
_cell.angle_gamma   90.00
#
_symmetry.space_group_name_H-M   'P 1'
#
loop_
_entity.id
_entity.type
_entity.pdbx_description
1 polymer ?
#
loop_
_entity_poly.entity_id
_entity_poly.type
_entity_poly.pdbx_seq_one_letter_code
_entity_poly.pdbx_strand_id
1 'polypeptide(L)'
;MGDKSCCWLVFFLFIFSSFVEQSHGRVRKQTELLKLLQKAKMQGNSGIDTSLFEVNEIKSEAESYKILPQKGMKEKDRIERLPGQPHVGFSQYGGYVTIDESKGEAFYYYFVEAPTSRESLPLLLWFNGGMYL
;
A
#
# COMPACT_ATOMS: atom_id res chain seq x y z
N MET A 1 1.13 -67.75 -24.58
CA MET A 1 -0.18 -67.08 -24.38
C MET A 1 0.05 -65.95 -23.38
N GLY A 2 0.54 -64.79 -23.82
CA GLY A 2 1.10 -63.81 -22.87
C GLY A 2 1.30 -62.35 -23.29
N ASP A 3 1.06 -61.93 -24.54
CA ASP A 3 1.59 -60.61 -24.99
C ASP A 3 0.56 -59.54 -25.33
N LYS A 4 -0.76 -59.81 -25.23
CA LYS A 4 -1.79 -58.81 -25.60
C LYS A 4 -2.19 -57.89 -24.44
N SER A 5 -2.07 -58.37 -23.20
CA SER A 5 -2.50 -57.64 -22.00
C SER A 5 -1.49 -56.56 -21.58
N CYS A 6 -0.19 -56.81 -21.76
CA CYS A 6 0.87 -55.83 -21.50
C CYS A 6 0.75 -54.63 -22.46
N CYS A 7 0.52 -54.87 -23.75
CA CYS A 7 0.35 -53.81 -24.74
C CYS A 7 -0.84 -52.88 -24.43
N TRP A 8 -1.95 -53.43 -23.91
CA TRP A 8 -3.09 -52.61 -23.48
C TRP A 8 -2.80 -51.81 -22.22
N LEU A 9 -2.08 -52.35 -21.25
CA LEU A 9 -1.68 -51.60 -20.05
C LEU A 9 -0.75 -50.43 -20.40
N VAL A 10 0.21 -50.64 -21.31
CA VAL A 10 1.09 -49.56 -21.80
C VAL A 10 0.28 -48.50 -22.53
N PHE A 11 -0.71 -48.89 -23.34
CA PHE A 11 -1.59 -47.95 -24.03
C PHE A 11 -2.46 -47.13 -23.06
N PHE A 12 -3.01 -47.76 -22.02
CA PHE A 12 -3.77 -47.08 -20.98
C PHE A 12 -2.91 -46.10 -20.16
N LEU A 13 -1.66 -46.47 -19.85
CA LEU A 13 -0.73 -45.58 -19.15
C LEU A 13 -0.32 -44.37 -20.02
N PHE A 14 -0.17 -44.55 -21.33
CA PHE A 14 0.09 -43.46 -22.26
C PHE A 14 -1.09 -42.48 -22.38
N ILE A 15 -2.33 -42.97 -22.34
CA ILE A 15 -3.52 -42.11 -22.35
C ILE A 15 -3.65 -41.35 -21.01
N PHE A 16 -3.36 -41.99 -19.88
CA PHE A 16 -3.36 -41.31 -18.59
C PHE A 16 -2.24 -40.26 -18.47
N SER A 17 -1.04 -40.50 -19.02
CA SER A 17 0.04 -39.52 -19.01
C SER A 17 -0.27 -38.30 -19.88
N SER A 18 -1.04 -38.48 -20.95
CA SER A 18 -1.50 -37.37 -21.80
C SER A 18 -2.72 -36.63 -21.25
N PHE A 19 -3.36 -37.12 -20.17
CA PHE A 19 -4.45 -36.44 -19.48
C PHE A 19 -3.99 -35.58 -18.27
N VAL A 20 -2.69 -35.61 -17.93
CA VAL A 20 -2.11 -34.83 -16.81
C VAL A 20 -1.80 -33.38 -17.18
N GLU A 21 -2.31 -32.87 -18.30
CA GLU A 21 -1.95 -31.54 -18.79
C GLU A 21 -3.15 -30.70 -19.23
N GLN A 22 -4.14 -30.49 -18.34
CA GLN A 22 -4.93 -29.25 -18.41
C GLN A 22 -5.65 -28.87 -17.11
N SER A 23 -4.88 -28.51 -16.10
CA SER A 23 -5.35 -27.53 -15.11
C SER A 23 -4.31 -26.43 -14.91
N HIS A 24 -3.89 -25.81 -16.01
CA HIS A 24 -3.34 -24.46 -15.91
C HIS A 24 -4.48 -23.52 -15.52
N GLY A 25 -4.75 -23.44 -14.21
CA GLY A 25 -5.49 -22.34 -13.64
C GLY A 25 -4.91 -21.06 -14.23
N ARG A 26 -5.77 -20.22 -14.79
CA ARG A 26 -5.39 -18.97 -15.45
C ARG A 26 -4.71 -18.05 -14.43
N VAL A 27 -3.40 -18.21 -14.26
CA VAL A 27 -2.58 -17.34 -13.41
C VAL A 27 -2.54 -15.99 -14.12
N ARG A 28 -3.42 -15.08 -13.70
CA ARG A 28 -3.32 -13.69 -14.14
C ARG A 28 -1.99 -13.16 -13.61
N LYS A 29 -1.06 -12.85 -14.51
CA LYS A 29 0.20 -12.20 -14.16
C LYS A 29 -0.13 -10.88 -13.47
N GLN A 30 0.44 -10.65 -12.28
CA GLN A 30 0.17 -9.44 -11.48
C GLN A 30 0.37 -8.13 -12.28
N THR A 31 1.27 -8.14 -13.25
CA THR A 31 1.51 -7.03 -14.18
C THR A 31 0.27 -6.64 -14.99
N GLU A 32 -0.57 -7.59 -15.38
CA GLU A 32 -1.82 -7.30 -16.11
C GLU A 32 -2.87 -6.65 -15.21
N LEU A 33 -2.93 -7.05 -13.95
CA LEU A 33 -3.79 -6.39 -12.96
C LEU A 33 -3.31 -4.97 -12.67
N LEU A 34 -2.00 -4.77 -12.56
CA LEU A 34 -1.41 -3.45 -12.36
C LEU A 34 -1.70 -2.51 -13.54
N LYS A 35 -1.57 -3.00 -14.78
CA LYS A 35 -1.94 -2.24 -15.99
C LYS A 35 -3.42 -1.87 -16.01
N LEU A 36 -4.30 -2.81 -15.64
CA LEU A 36 -5.74 -2.55 -15.57
C LEU A 36 -6.09 -1.51 -14.51
N LEU A 37 -5.47 -1.56 -13.34
CA LEU A 37 -5.64 -0.56 -12.29
C LEU A 37 -5.15 0.83 -12.73
N GLN A 38 -3.96 0.91 -13.34
CA GLN A 38 -3.44 2.16 -13.89
C GLN A 38 -4.38 2.74 -14.96
N LYS A 39 -4.90 1.90 -15.85
CA LYS A 39 -5.87 2.32 -16.88
C LYS A 39 -7.17 2.84 -16.26
N ALA A 40 -7.69 2.16 -15.24
CA ALA A 40 -8.89 2.61 -14.52
C ALA A 40 -8.66 3.94 -13.79
N LYS A 41 -7.46 4.15 -13.23
CA LYS A 41 -7.07 5.41 -12.59
C LYS A 41 -6.91 6.57 -13.59
N MET A 42 -6.40 6.30 -14.79
CA MET A 42 -6.19 7.29 -15.85
C MET A 42 -7.48 7.65 -16.60
N GLN A 43 -8.54 6.85 -16.47
CA GLN A 43 -9.84 7.17 -17.05
C GLN A 43 -10.43 8.34 -16.25
N GLY A 44 -10.43 9.53 -16.87
CA GLY A 44 -10.61 10.86 -16.27
C GLY A 44 -11.98 11.18 -15.65
N ASN A 45 -12.60 10.22 -14.98
CA ASN A 45 -13.79 10.38 -14.17
C ASN A 45 -13.60 9.82 -12.76
N SER A 46 -12.35 9.76 -12.28
CA SER A 46 -12.07 9.42 -10.89
C SER A 46 -12.75 10.49 -10.04
N GLY A 47 -13.83 10.14 -9.33
CA GLY A 47 -14.49 11.00 -8.33
C GLY A 47 -13.60 11.28 -7.11
N ILE A 48 -12.28 11.35 -7.32
CA ILE A 48 -11.29 11.74 -6.34
C ILE A 48 -11.40 13.26 -6.28
N ASP A 49 -12.07 13.71 -5.23
CA ASP A 49 -12.07 15.10 -4.85
C ASP A 49 -10.61 15.57 -4.74
N THR A 50 -10.25 16.49 -5.62
CA THR A 50 -8.92 17.13 -5.66
C THR A 50 -8.99 18.54 -5.11
N SER A 51 -10.14 18.94 -4.54
CA SER A 51 -10.26 20.21 -3.85
C SER A 51 -9.20 20.30 -2.75
N LEU A 52 -8.71 21.52 -2.54
CA LEU A 52 -7.75 21.80 -1.49
C LEU A 52 -8.40 21.42 -0.15
N PHE A 53 -7.77 20.53 0.62
CA PHE A 53 -8.21 20.21 1.96
C PHE A 53 -8.12 21.48 2.83
N GLU A 54 -9.24 22.17 2.97
CA GLU A 54 -9.37 23.26 3.93
C GLU A 54 -9.44 22.64 5.33
N VAL A 55 -8.32 22.71 6.05
CA VAL A 55 -8.30 22.38 7.47
C VAL A 55 -9.08 23.48 8.19
N ASN A 56 -10.36 23.22 8.45
CA ASN A 56 -11.13 24.05 9.35
C ASN A 56 -10.44 23.96 10.72
N GLU A 57 -9.94 25.11 11.21
CA GLU A 57 -9.60 25.24 12.62
C GLU A 57 -10.86 24.94 13.41
N ILE A 58 -10.94 23.73 13.96
CA ILE A 58 -12.04 23.31 14.81
C ILE A 58 -11.97 24.18 16.05
N LYS A 59 -12.81 25.22 16.09
CA LYS A 59 -13.16 25.90 17.33
C LYS A 59 -13.91 24.87 18.16
N SER A 60 -13.22 24.33 19.14
CA SER A 60 -13.73 23.33 20.08
C SER A 60 -14.83 23.96 20.93
N GLU A 61 -16.07 23.91 20.44
CA GLU A 61 -17.24 24.17 21.25
C GLU A 61 -18.19 22.99 21.07
N ALA A 62 -18.34 22.24 22.17
CA ALA A 62 -19.20 21.09 22.36
C ALA A 62 -18.87 19.81 21.54
N GLU A 63 -18.36 18.81 22.28
CA GLU A 63 -18.46 17.35 22.01
C GLU A 63 -17.41 16.65 21.12
N SER A 64 -16.32 16.29 21.80
CA SER A 64 -15.74 14.94 21.88
C SER A 64 -15.00 14.32 20.68
N TYR A 65 -14.06 15.06 20.10
CA TYR A 65 -12.77 14.48 19.73
C TYR A 65 -11.69 15.44 20.25
N LYS A 66 -10.84 14.95 21.16
CA LYS A 66 -9.74 15.75 21.70
C LYS A 66 -8.67 15.87 20.61
N ILE A 67 -8.72 16.93 19.79
CA ILE A 67 -7.57 17.26 18.96
C ILE A 67 -6.47 17.72 19.90
N LEU A 68 -5.46 16.88 20.05
CA LEU A 68 -4.28 17.23 20.81
C LEU A 68 -3.48 18.26 20.03
N PRO A 69 -3.01 19.35 20.67
CA PRO A 69 -2.27 20.39 19.97
C PRO A 69 -0.96 19.83 19.39
N GLN A 70 -0.91 19.73 18.06
CA GLN A 70 0.28 19.27 17.30
C GLN A 70 1.20 20.43 16.87
N LYS A 71 0.87 21.67 17.26
CA LYS A 71 1.58 22.87 16.81
C LYS A 71 3.05 22.84 17.27
N GLY A 72 3.97 22.92 16.31
CA GLY A 72 5.41 22.92 16.57
C GLY A 72 6.05 21.53 16.80
N MET A 73 5.27 20.44 16.77
CA MET A 73 5.82 19.08 16.88
C MET A 73 6.58 18.68 15.61
N LYS A 74 6.10 19.11 14.43
CA LYS A 74 6.74 18.82 13.13
C LYS A 74 8.24 19.13 13.11
N GLU A 75 8.67 20.31 13.57
CA GLU A 75 10.11 20.66 13.51
C GLU A 75 10.93 19.86 14.53
N LYS A 76 10.33 19.44 15.64
CA LYS A 76 10.98 18.53 16.61
C LYS A 76 11.14 17.12 16.05
N ASP A 77 10.24 16.72 15.17
CA ASP A 77 10.25 15.42 14.49
C ASP A 77 11.19 15.39 13.27
N ARG A 78 11.90 16.50 12.98
CA ARG A 78 12.77 16.59 11.82
C ARG A 78 13.95 15.63 11.94
N ILE A 79 14.15 14.83 10.90
CA ILE A 79 15.27 13.90 10.80
C ILE A 79 16.36 14.56 9.94
N GLU A 80 17.50 14.89 10.55
CA GLU A 80 18.64 15.49 9.83
C GLU A 80 19.26 14.52 8.82
N ARG A 81 19.51 13.28 9.26
CA ARG A 81 20.07 12.22 8.41
C ARG A 81 19.78 10.85 9.02
N LEU A 82 19.39 9.88 8.20
CA LEU A 82 19.27 8.48 8.61
C LEU A 82 20.62 7.75 8.50
N PRO A 83 20.88 6.73 9.33
CA PRO A 83 22.07 5.89 9.20
C PRO A 83 22.16 5.28 7.79
N GLY A 84 23.32 5.44 7.13
CA GLY A 84 23.54 4.93 5.77
C GLY A 84 22.85 5.72 4.65
N GLN A 85 22.16 6.82 4.96
CA GLN A 85 21.47 7.63 3.95
C GLN A 85 22.48 8.40 3.08
N PRO A 86 22.38 8.34 1.74
CA PRO A 86 23.12 9.23 0.86
C PRO A 86 22.66 10.68 1.03
N HIS A 87 23.33 11.62 0.40
CA HIS A 87 22.85 13.00 0.39
C HIS A 87 21.48 13.10 -0.28
N VAL A 88 20.51 13.73 0.38
CA VAL A 88 19.15 13.92 -0.11
C VAL A 88 18.76 15.40 -0.06
N GLY A 89 18.01 15.85 -1.07
CA GLY A 89 17.55 17.24 -1.21
C GLY A 89 16.15 17.52 -0.67
N PHE A 90 15.60 16.62 0.14
CA PHE A 90 14.27 16.75 0.73
C PHE A 90 14.32 16.80 2.25
N SER A 91 13.31 17.43 2.85
CA SER A 91 13.07 17.35 4.30
C SER A 91 12.34 16.06 4.63
N GLN A 92 12.73 15.42 5.73
CA GLN A 92 12.11 14.20 6.24
C GLN A 92 11.85 14.35 7.74
N TYR A 93 10.77 13.73 8.20
CA TYR A 93 10.23 13.85 9.54
C TYR A 93 9.77 12.48 10.02
N GLY A 94 9.96 12.19 11.31
CA GLY A 94 9.47 10.97 11.93
C GLY A 94 9.08 11.22 13.38
N GLY A 95 7.88 10.81 13.75
CA GLY A 95 7.31 11.13 15.05
C GLY A 95 6.06 10.32 15.35
N TYR A 96 5.38 10.70 16.44
CA TYR A 96 4.18 10.03 16.91
C TYR A 96 2.98 10.97 16.93
N VAL A 97 1.85 10.48 16.42
CA VAL A 97 0.55 11.14 16.54
C VAL A 97 -0.29 10.35 17.53
N THR A 98 -0.55 10.94 18.69
CA THR A 98 -1.36 10.33 19.75
C THR A 98 -2.83 10.26 19.32
N ILE A 99 -3.40 9.06 19.42
CA ILE A 99 -4.78 8.75 19.04
C ILE A 99 -5.67 8.78 20.29
N ASP A 100 -5.18 8.20 21.39
CA ASP A 100 -5.88 8.12 22.68
C ASP A 100 -4.87 8.31 23.82
N GLU A 101 -4.88 9.50 24.44
CA GLU A 101 -4.02 9.80 25.59
C GLU A 101 -4.32 8.91 26.79
N SER A 102 -5.58 8.52 26.98
CA SER A 102 -6.00 7.75 28.15
C SER A 102 -5.46 6.32 28.13
N LYS A 103 -5.27 5.77 26.93
CA LYS A 103 -4.66 4.46 26.70
C LYS A 103 -3.18 4.54 26.36
N GLY A 104 -2.65 5.72 26.10
CA GLY A 104 -1.28 5.91 25.61
C GLY A 104 -1.07 5.39 24.19
N GLU A 105 -2.13 5.33 23.36
CA GLU A 105 -2.06 4.84 21.99
C GLU A 105 -1.62 5.94 21.03
N ALA A 106 -0.61 5.66 20.21
CA ALA A 106 -0.10 6.58 19.21
C ALA A 106 0.33 5.84 17.94
N PHE A 107 0.13 6.48 16.79
CA PHE A 107 0.70 6.01 15.52
C PHE A 107 2.05 6.68 15.27
N TYR A 108 3.04 5.86 14.91
CA TYR A 108 4.26 6.39 14.32
C TYR A 108 4.02 6.77 12.86
N TYR A 109 4.61 7.88 12.43
CA TYR A 109 4.62 8.28 11.03
C TYR A 109 6.05 8.54 10.55
N TYR A 110 6.26 8.37 9.25
CA TYR A 110 7.45 8.83 8.53
C TYR A 110 6.99 9.62 7.31
N PHE A 111 7.36 10.89 7.25
CA PHE A 111 6.92 11.83 6.23
C PHE A 111 8.11 12.44 5.49
N VAL A 112 8.01 12.52 4.17
CA VAL A 112 9.02 13.13 3.30
C VAL A 112 8.34 14.19 2.46
N GLU A 113 8.89 15.40 2.47
CA GLU A 113 8.43 16.49 1.62
C GLU A 113 8.93 16.34 0.19
N ALA A 114 8.17 16.85 -0.77
CA ALA A 114 8.66 16.94 -2.13
C ALA A 114 9.92 17.83 -2.19
N PRO A 115 10.96 17.46 -2.98
CA PRO A 115 12.19 18.26 -3.08
C PRO A 115 11.93 19.70 -3.57
N THR A 116 11.02 19.85 -4.54
CA THR A 116 10.67 21.13 -5.18
C THR A 116 9.17 21.39 -5.10
N SER A 117 8.78 22.66 -4.94
CA SER A 117 7.37 23.10 -4.94
C SER A 117 6.48 22.36 -3.93
N ARG A 118 7.03 22.03 -2.76
CA ARG A 118 6.38 21.22 -1.71
C ARG A 118 5.05 21.76 -1.22
N GLU A 119 4.87 23.08 -1.22
CA GLU A 119 3.63 23.73 -0.77
C GLU A 119 2.47 23.59 -1.77
N SER A 120 2.78 23.38 -3.07
CA SER A 120 1.76 23.24 -4.12
C SER A 120 1.50 21.79 -4.53
N LEU A 121 2.22 20.83 -3.94
CA LEU A 121 2.09 19.41 -4.27
C LEU A 121 1.14 18.72 -3.29
N PRO A 122 0.35 17.73 -3.76
CA PRO A 122 -0.63 17.06 -2.93
C PRO A 122 0.04 16.19 -1.86
N LEU A 123 -0.66 15.97 -0.75
CA LEU A 123 -0.27 15.01 0.28
C LEU A 123 -0.67 13.59 -0.14
N LEU A 124 0.27 12.64 -0.08
CA LEU A 124 0.03 11.22 -0.27
C LEU A 124 0.17 10.49 1.06
N LEU A 125 -0.88 9.81 1.51
CA LEU A 125 -0.85 8.94 2.67
C LEU A 125 -0.73 7.47 2.23
N TRP A 126 0.30 6.79 2.74
CA TRP A 126 0.57 5.39 2.41
C TRP A 126 0.33 4.50 3.63
N PHE A 127 -0.60 3.55 3.51
CA PHE A 127 -0.85 2.53 4.51
C PHE A 127 -0.41 1.17 4.00
N ASN A 128 0.40 0.48 4.80
CA ASN A 128 0.71 -0.92 4.53
C ASN A 128 -0.42 -1.82 5.06
N GLY A 129 -0.71 -2.90 4.33
CA GLY A 129 -1.62 -3.94 4.77
C GLY A 129 -0.88 -5.16 5.32
N GLY A 130 -1.64 -6.14 5.76
CA GLY A 130 -1.16 -7.40 6.32
C GLY A 130 -2.18 -7.93 7.32
N MET A 131 -2.26 -9.25 7.46
CA MET A 131 -3.10 -9.89 8.48
C MET A 131 -2.15 -10.54 9.47
N TYR A 132 -2.25 -10.17 10.75
CA TYR A 132 -1.63 -10.95 11.82
C TYR A 132 -2.33 -12.31 11.83
N LEU A 133 -1.60 -13.38 11.52
CA LEU A 133 -2.04 -14.77 11.70
C LEU A 133 -1.73 -15.23 13.12
#